data_AF-A0A182X191-F1
#
_entry.id   AF-A0A182X191-F1
#
_cell.length_a   1.000
_cell.length_b   1.000
_cell.length_c   1.000
_cell.angle_alpha   90.00
_cell.angle_beta   90.00
_cell.angle_gamma   90.00
#
_symmetry.space_group_name_H-M   'P 1'
#
loop_
_entity.id
_entity.type
_entity.pdbx_description
1 polymer ?
#
loop_
_entity_poly.entity_id
_entity_poly.type
_entity_poly.pdbx_seq_one_letter_code
_entity_poly.pdbx_strand_id
1 'polypeptide(L)'
;MLGNLTADMSRQGVNTTQKGCCNACDKPIVGQVITALGKTWHPEHFTCNHCNQELGTRNFFERDGNPYCEPDYHNLFSPRCAYCNGPILDKCVTALEKTWHTEHFFCAQCGQQFGEDGFHERDGKPYCRNDYFDMFAPKCNGCNRAIMENYISALNSQWHPDCFVCRDCSKPVTGKSFYAMEGKPVCPGCVGADEDE
;
A
#
# COMPACT_ATOMS: atom_id res chain seq x y z
N MET A 1 40.07 -5.13 -55.04
CA MET A 1 41.28 -5.07 -54.20
C MET A 1 40.89 -5.02 -52.71
N LEU A 2 40.42 -6.13 -52.13
CA LEU A 2 39.96 -6.20 -50.72
C LEU A 2 40.49 -7.44 -49.98
N GLY A 3 41.52 -8.10 -50.51
CA GLY A 3 42.04 -9.37 -49.99
C GLY A 3 43.25 -9.26 -49.05
N ASN A 4 43.79 -8.07 -48.80
CA ASN A 4 45.11 -7.93 -48.16
C ASN A 4 45.11 -7.40 -46.71
N LEU A 5 43.98 -6.96 -46.15
CA LEU A 5 43.98 -6.41 -44.78
C LEU A 5 43.94 -7.49 -43.68
N THR A 6 43.52 -8.72 -44.01
CA THR A 6 43.51 -9.85 -43.05
C THR A 6 44.88 -10.55 -42.98
N ALA A 7 45.66 -10.52 -44.06
CA ALA A 7 46.97 -11.17 -44.12
C ALA A 7 48.06 -10.42 -43.32
N ASP A 8 47.96 -9.10 -43.19
CA ASP A 8 48.99 -8.30 -42.50
C ASP A 8 48.85 -8.27 -40.96
N MET A 9 47.68 -8.58 -40.40
CA MET A 9 47.51 -8.71 -38.94
C MET A 9 48.02 -10.05 -38.38
N SER A 10 48.21 -11.05 -39.24
CA SER A 10 48.73 -12.38 -38.83
C SER A 10 50.25 -12.39 -38.59
N ARG A 11 50.96 -11.30 -38.95
CA ARG A 11 52.42 -11.17 -38.80
C ARG A 11 52.89 -10.64 -37.45
N GLN A 12 51.98 -10.10 -36.62
CA GLN A 12 52.34 -9.51 -35.33
C GLN A 12 52.08 -10.44 -34.12
N GLY A 13 51.76 -11.71 -34.34
CA GLY A 13 51.64 -12.70 -33.25
C GLY A 13 50.48 -12.48 -32.28
N VAL A 14 49.61 -11.50 -32.52
CA VAL A 14 48.43 -11.24 -31.69
C VAL A 14 47.25 -12.07 -32.20
N ASN A 15 47.20 -13.33 -31.76
CA ASN A 15 46.08 -14.23 -32.04
C ASN A 15 44.88 -13.79 -31.18
N THR A 16 44.08 -12.83 -31.67
CA THR A 16 42.88 -12.37 -30.96
C THR A 16 41.70 -13.25 -31.33
N THR A 17 41.37 -14.19 -30.45
CA THR A 17 40.18 -15.04 -30.60
C THR A 17 38.92 -14.16 -30.43
N GLN A 18 38.07 -14.08 -31.47
CA GLN A 18 36.79 -13.38 -31.39
C GLN A 18 35.89 -14.02 -30.33
N LYS A 19 35.24 -13.19 -29.49
CA LYS A 19 34.37 -13.64 -28.39
C LYS A 19 32.86 -13.51 -28.68
N GLY A 20 32.50 -13.46 -29.96
CA GLY A 20 31.13 -13.24 -30.44
C GLY A 20 30.89 -11.82 -30.99
N CYS A 21 29.65 -11.52 -31.37
CA CYS A 21 29.23 -10.18 -31.85
C CYS A 21 28.52 -9.40 -30.74
N CYS A 22 28.69 -8.09 -30.71
CA CYS A 22 28.01 -7.23 -29.75
C CYS A 22 26.55 -7.00 -30.14
N ASN A 23 25.61 -7.25 -29.23
CA ASN A 23 24.17 -7.06 -29.49
C ASN A 23 23.78 -5.60 -29.78
N ALA A 24 24.56 -4.61 -29.37
CA ALA A 24 24.23 -3.20 -29.58
C ALA A 24 24.72 -2.66 -30.94
N CYS A 25 25.84 -3.16 -31.47
CA CYS A 25 26.47 -2.61 -32.66
C CYS A 25 26.76 -3.64 -33.76
N ASP A 26 26.42 -4.91 -33.54
CA ASP A 26 26.64 -6.06 -34.42
C ASP A 26 28.09 -6.33 -34.83
N LYS A 27 29.06 -5.62 -34.24
CA LYS A 27 30.49 -5.79 -34.53
C LYS A 27 31.10 -6.92 -33.69
N PRO A 28 32.12 -7.63 -34.21
CA PRO A 28 32.83 -8.67 -33.47
C PRO A 28 33.57 -8.07 -32.27
N ILE A 29 33.45 -8.74 -31.12
CA ILE A 29 34.09 -8.33 -29.87
C ILE A 29 35.49 -8.93 -29.81
N VAL A 30 36.48 -8.06 -29.69
CA VAL A 30 37.89 -8.42 -29.51
C VAL A 30 38.36 -7.90 -28.14
N GLY A 31 38.88 -8.78 -27.29
CA GLY A 31 39.36 -8.40 -25.95
C GLY A 31 38.33 -8.65 -24.84
N GLN A 32 37.95 -7.61 -24.10
CA GLN A 32 36.98 -7.71 -23.01
C GLN A 32 35.56 -7.87 -23.57
N VAL A 33 34.75 -8.70 -22.89
CA VAL A 33 33.36 -8.98 -23.27
C VAL A 33 32.51 -8.97 -22.02
N ILE A 34 31.32 -8.38 -22.11
CA ILE A 34 30.27 -8.53 -21.11
C ILE A 34 29.27 -9.54 -21.64
N THR A 35 29.01 -10.60 -20.85
CA THR A 35 27.96 -11.57 -21.14
C THR A 35 26.82 -11.35 -20.15
N ALA A 36 25.72 -10.81 -20.64
CA ALA A 36 24.55 -10.45 -19.84
C ALA A 36 23.28 -10.54 -20.69
N LEU A 37 22.15 -10.84 -20.06
CA LEU A 37 20.83 -10.95 -20.73
C LEU A 37 20.83 -11.98 -21.88
N GLY A 38 21.59 -13.06 -21.73
CA GLY A 38 21.76 -14.09 -22.77
C GLY A 38 22.51 -13.60 -24.03
N LYS A 39 23.16 -12.43 -23.97
CA LYS A 39 23.79 -11.73 -25.10
C LYS A 39 25.23 -11.34 -24.75
N THR A 40 26.02 -11.03 -25.77
CA THR A 40 27.38 -10.49 -25.63
C THR A 40 27.43 -9.02 -26.02
N TRP A 41 28.23 -8.24 -25.29
CA TRP A 41 28.31 -6.79 -25.44
C TRP A 41 29.76 -6.33 -25.32
N HIS A 42 30.10 -5.27 -26.05
CA HIS A 42 31.26 -4.47 -25.69
C HIS A 42 31.01 -3.82 -24.32
N PRO A 43 32.01 -3.70 -23.44
CA PRO A 43 31.86 -3.04 -22.14
C PRO A 43 31.21 -1.65 -22.24
N GLU A 44 31.61 -0.85 -23.23
CA GLU A 44 31.08 0.50 -23.48
C GLU A 44 29.64 0.52 -24.03
N HIS A 45 29.16 -0.59 -24.56
CA HIS A 45 27.79 -0.70 -25.08
C HIS A 45 26.83 -1.38 -24.10
N PHE A 46 27.33 -1.86 -22.95
CA PHE A 46 26.49 -2.37 -21.88
C PHE A 46 26.13 -1.23 -20.92
N THR A 47 25.17 -0.41 -21.34
CA THR A 47 24.76 0.83 -20.68
C THR A 47 23.32 0.77 -20.19
N CYS A 48 22.98 1.58 -19.19
CA CYS A 48 21.59 1.73 -18.73
C CYS A 48 20.71 2.24 -19.87
N ASN A 49 19.58 1.58 -20.12
CA ASN A 49 18.64 1.95 -21.18
C ASN A 49 17.99 3.34 -20.97
N HIS A 50 18.01 3.87 -19.74
CA HIS A 50 17.45 5.18 -19.43
C HIS A 50 18.52 6.30 -19.44
N CYS A 51 19.56 6.21 -18.60
CA CYS A 51 20.58 7.26 -18.50
C CYS A 51 21.83 7.07 -19.37
N ASN A 52 21.96 5.96 -20.11
CA ASN A 52 23.13 5.57 -20.89
C ASN A 52 24.44 5.42 -20.08
N GLN A 53 24.37 5.37 -18.75
CA GLN A 53 25.54 5.11 -17.92
C GLN A 53 26.07 3.69 -18.17
N GLU A 54 27.39 3.57 -18.37
CA GLU A 54 28.07 2.28 -18.45
C GLU A 54 27.88 1.48 -17.17
N LEU A 55 27.30 0.29 -17.32
CA LEU A 55 27.04 -0.64 -16.23
C LEU A 55 28.27 -1.50 -15.96
N GLY A 56 28.98 -1.91 -17.01
CA GLY A 56 30.21 -2.71 -16.90
C GLY A 56 29.98 -3.96 -16.04
N THR A 57 30.68 -4.06 -14.90
CA THR A 57 30.55 -5.13 -13.91
C THR A 57 29.70 -4.76 -12.68
N ARG A 58 29.10 -3.56 -12.67
CA ARG A 58 28.22 -3.12 -11.58
C ARG A 58 26.92 -3.93 -11.59
N ASN A 59 26.27 -3.99 -10.44
CA ASN A 59 24.92 -4.54 -10.36
C ASN A 59 23.97 -3.74 -11.25
N PHE A 60 23.07 -4.44 -11.92
CA PHE A 60 22.05 -3.88 -12.80
C PHE A 60 20.77 -4.69 -12.66
N PHE A 61 19.66 -4.12 -13.13
CA PHE A 61 18.37 -4.78 -13.20
C PHE A 61 17.92 -4.95 -14.65
N GLU A 62 17.17 -6.01 -14.92
CA GLU A 62 16.63 -6.30 -16.25
C GLU A 62 15.13 -6.00 -16.29
N ARG A 63 14.70 -5.35 -17.37
CA ARG A 63 13.28 -5.16 -17.69
C ARG A 63 13.07 -5.21 -19.19
N ASP A 64 12.18 -6.10 -19.63
CA ASP A 64 11.81 -6.29 -21.03
C ASP A 64 13.03 -6.49 -21.96
N GLY A 65 14.04 -7.21 -21.46
CA GLY A 65 15.29 -7.49 -22.17
C GLY A 65 16.30 -6.35 -22.19
N ASN A 66 16.05 -5.26 -21.46
CA ASN A 66 16.92 -4.08 -21.39
C ASN A 66 17.55 -3.92 -20.00
N PRO A 67 18.84 -3.56 -19.92
CA PRO A 67 19.52 -3.34 -18.65
C PRO A 67 19.29 -1.92 -18.12
N TYR A 68 19.07 -1.79 -16.81
CA TYR A 68 18.90 -0.51 -16.10
C TYR A 68 19.86 -0.44 -14.92
N CYS A 69 20.39 0.76 -14.64
CA CYS A 69 21.06 1.00 -13.36
C CYS A 69 20.02 0.97 -12.23
N GLU A 70 20.46 0.62 -11.02
CA GLU A 70 19.60 0.52 -9.84
C GLU A 70 18.74 1.78 -9.58
N PRO A 71 19.29 3.01 -9.63
CA PRO A 71 18.49 4.22 -9.45
C PRO A 71 17.37 4.38 -10.47
N ASP A 72 17.67 4.16 -11.76
CA ASP A 72 16.68 4.31 -12.84
C ASP A 72 15.61 3.22 -12.75
N TYR A 73 16.01 1.97 -12.49
CA TYR A 73 15.07 0.87 -12.37
C TYR A 73 14.03 1.16 -11.29
N HIS A 74 14.48 1.57 -10.10
CA HIS A 74 13.56 1.86 -9.00
C HIS A 74 12.74 3.13 -9.21
N ASN A 75 13.30 4.17 -9.82
CA ASN A 75 12.55 5.38 -10.11
C ASN A 75 11.44 5.18 -11.15
N LEU A 76 11.68 4.30 -12.13
CA LEU A 76 10.77 4.06 -13.24
C LEU A 76 9.74 2.96 -12.94
N PHE A 77 10.15 1.89 -12.24
CA PHE A 77 9.37 0.65 -12.18
C PHE A 77 8.95 0.23 -10.77
N SER A 78 9.60 0.72 -9.71
CA SER A 78 9.17 0.36 -8.36
C SER A 78 7.81 1.00 -8.02
N PRO A 79 6.94 0.28 -7.27
CA PRO A 79 5.71 0.85 -6.77
C PRO A 79 6.00 2.06 -5.88
N ARG A 80 5.10 3.05 -5.90
CA ARG A 80 5.26 4.29 -5.12
C ARG A 80 4.43 4.23 -3.85
N CYS A 81 5.01 4.71 -2.77
CA CYS A 81 4.30 4.84 -1.51
C CYS A 81 3.26 5.95 -1.61
N ALA A 82 2.00 5.65 -1.26
CA ALA A 82 0.92 6.63 -1.32
C ALA A 82 1.05 7.81 -0.33
N TYR A 83 1.94 7.70 0.68
CA TYR A 83 2.23 8.79 1.62
C TYR A 83 3.40 9.68 1.15
N CYS A 84 4.59 9.11 0.92
CA CYS A 84 5.79 9.89 0.60
C CYS A 84 6.10 9.99 -0.90
N ASN A 85 5.36 9.27 -1.75
CA ASN A 85 5.59 9.15 -3.21
C ASN A 85 6.97 8.58 -3.62
N GLY A 86 7.76 8.11 -2.65
CA GLY A 86 9.04 7.45 -2.88
C GLY A 86 8.86 6.00 -3.38
N PRO A 87 9.85 5.47 -4.14
CA PRO A 87 9.84 4.08 -4.58
C PRO A 87 10.00 3.13 -3.39
N ILE A 88 9.22 2.06 -3.37
CA ILE A 88 9.30 1.02 -2.35
C ILE A 88 10.25 -0.08 -2.85
N LEU A 89 11.36 -0.27 -2.14
CA LEU A 89 12.47 -1.17 -2.54
C LEU A 89 12.43 -2.53 -1.82
N ASP A 90 11.69 -2.62 -0.72
CA ASP A 90 11.59 -3.81 0.13
C ASP A 90 10.11 -4.14 0.38
N LYS A 91 9.78 -4.67 1.57
CA LYS A 91 8.42 -4.98 2.00
C LYS A 91 7.51 -3.77 1.85
N CYS A 92 6.34 -4.03 1.28
CA CYS A 92 5.27 -3.06 1.14
C CYS A 92 4.01 -3.55 1.86
N VAL A 93 3.16 -2.59 2.23
CA VAL A 93 1.77 -2.85 2.61
C VAL A 93 0.91 -2.50 1.41
N THR A 94 0.03 -3.43 1.03
CA THR A 94 -1.02 -3.16 0.03
C THR A 94 -2.34 -3.01 0.75
N ALA A 95 -2.89 -1.81 0.73
CA ALA A 95 -4.14 -1.47 1.41
C ALA A 95 -4.76 -0.24 0.72
N LEU A 96 -6.09 -0.12 0.78
CA LEU A 96 -6.80 1.01 0.16
C LEU A 96 -6.51 1.14 -1.34
N GLU A 97 -6.38 -0.01 -2.03
CA GLU A 97 -6.01 -0.10 -3.46
C GLU A 97 -4.68 0.59 -3.80
N LYS A 98 -3.81 0.78 -2.81
CA LYS A 98 -2.54 1.50 -2.91
C LYS A 98 -1.41 0.73 -2.23
N THR A 99 -0.19 1.09 -2.57
CA THR A 99 1.03 0.57 -1.96
C THR A 99 1.65 1.58 -1.01
N TRP A 100 2.16 1.09 0.12
CA TRP A 100 2.72 1.91 1.19
C TRP A 100 4.02 1.31 1.69
N HIS A 101 4.94 2.15 2.16
CA HIS A 101 5.96 1.69 3.09
C HIS A 101 5.27 1.21 4.37
N THR A 102 5.82 0.15 4.99
CA THR A 102 5.33 -0.37 6.27
C THR A 102 5.25 0.72 7.34
N GLU A 103 6.24 1.62 7.36
CA GLU A 103 6.31 2.75 8.31
C GLU A 103 5.37 3.91 7.97
N HIS A 104 4.83 3.96 6.75
CA HIS A 104 3.93 5.03 6.29
C HIS A 104 2.46 4.61 6.25
N PHE A 105 2.15 3.39 6.69
CA PHE A 105 0.78 2.92 6.83
C PHE A 105 0.37 3.01 8.31
N PHE A 106 -0.09 4.19 8.71
CA PHE A 106 -0.47 4.54 10.08
C PHE A 106 -1.80 5.29 10.13
N CYS A 107 -2.37 5.41 11.32
CA CYS A 107 -3.62 6.16 11.54
C CYS A 107 -3.48 7.61 11.05
N ALA A 108 -4.38 8.04 10.16
CA ALA A 108 -4.40 9.40 9.62
C ALA A 108 -4.67 10.49 10.67
N GLN A 109 -5.17 10.10 11.86
CA GLN A 109 -5.48 11.03 12.95
C GLN A 109 -4.36 11.08 14.00
N CYS A 110 -4.00 9.96 14.63
CA CYS A 110 -2.97 9.93 15.69
C CYS A 110 -1.56 9.55 15.23
N GLY A 111 -1.37 9.07 14.00
CA GLY A 111 -0.08 8.61 13.49
C GLY A 111 0.40 7.26 14.03
N GLN A 112 -0.43 6.55 14.82
CA GLN A 112 -0.07 5.24 15.37
C GLN A 112 -0.09 4.16 14.29
N GLN A 113 0.91 3.25 14.33
CA GLN A 113 0.92 2.05 13.50
C GLN A 113 -0.19 1.07 13.91
N PHE A 114 -0.69 0.31 12.95
CA PHE A 114 -1.74 -0.68 13.19
C PHE A 114 -1.15 -1.97 13.79
N GLY A 115 -1.77 -2.44 14.87
CA GLY A 115 -1.46 -3.73 15.49
C GLY A 115 -2.31 -4.86 14.92
N GLU A 116 -2.55 -5.89 15.72
CA GLU A 116 -3.36 -7.05 15.34
C GLU A 116 -4.82 -6.71 15.02
N ASP A 117 -5.36 -5.66 15.65
CA ASP A 117 -6.72 -5.15 15.41
C ASP A 117 -6.89 -4.52 14.02
N GLY A 118 -5.80 -4.27 13.29
CA GLY A 118 -5.83 -3.67 11.95
C GLY A 118 -6.26 -2.20 11.94
N PHE A 119 -6.97 -1.82 10.87
CA PHE A 119 -7.39 -0.43 10.61
C PHE A 119 -8.85 -0.38 10.13
N HIS A 120 -9.46 0.80 10.27
CA HIS A 120 -10.74 1.15 9.67
C HIS A 120 -10.54 2.18 8.56
N GLU A 121 -11.31 2.05 7.47
CA GLU A 121 -11.23 2.95 6.32
C GLU A 121 -12.36 3.98 6.36
N ARG A 122 -12.01 5.25 6.10
CA ARG A 122 -12.97 6.30 5.82
C ARG A 122 -12.41 7.27 4.79
N ASP A 123 -13.16 7.50 3.71
CA ASP A 123 -12.81 8.44 2.63
C ASP A 123 -11.38 8.22 2.08
N GLY A 124 -10.99 6.95 1.96
CA GLY A 124 -9.67 6.54 1.46
C GLY A 124 -8.53 6.76 2.46
N LYS A 125 -8.82 6.98 3.74
CA LYS A 125 -7.83 7.16 4.81
C LYS A 125 -7.96 6.05 5.86
N PRO A 126 -6.84 5.51 6.36
CA PRO A 126 -6.85 4.50 7.40
C PRO A 126 -6.85 5.14 8.79
N TYR A 127 -7.67 4.62 9.70
CA TYR A 127 -7.82 5.09 11.08
C TYR A 127 -7.67 3.93 12.05
N CYS A 128 -7.10 4.19 13.24
CA CYS A 128 -7.12 3.20 14.30
C CYS A 128 -8.55 3.07 14.84
N ARG A 129 -8.84 1.95 15.52
CA ARG A 129 -10.17 1.70 16.11
C ARG A 129 -10.66 2.89 16.93
N ASN A 130 -9.83 3.40 17.85
CA ASN A 130 -10.22 4.47 18.76
C ASN A 130 -10.58 5.76 18.02
N ASP A 131 -9.70 6.25 17.13
CA ASP A 131 -9.95 7.49 16.39
C ASP A 131 -11.13 7.36 15.44
N TYR A 132 -11.29 6.20 14.80
CA TYR A 132 -12.42 5.95 13.92
C TYR A 132 -13.75 6.07 14.68
N PHE A 133 -13.87 5.44 15.84
CA PHE A 133 -15.09 5.51 16.64
C PHE A 133 -15.28 6.86 17.32
N ASP A 134 -14.23 7.53 17.78
CA ASP A 134 -14.37 8.87 18.40
C ASP A 134 -14.87 9.91 17.38
N MET A 135 -14.37 9.85 16.14
CA MET A 135 -14.68 10.82 15.10
C MET A 135 -15.97 10.51 14.34
N PHE A 136 -16.25 9.24 14.06
CA PHE A 136 -17.28 8.84 13.10
C PHE A 136 -18.41 8.00 13.69
N ALA A 137 -18.26 7.49 14.92
CA ALA A 137 -19.33 6.72 15.52
C ALA A 137 -20.51 7.61 15.90
N PRO A 138 -21.74 7.09 15.80
CA PRO A 138 -22.87 7.77 16.38
C PRO A 138 -22.72 7.88 17.91
N LYS A 139 -23.20 8.99 18.46
CA LYS A 139 -23.20 9.22 19.90
C LYS A 139 -24.51 8.75 20.51
N CYS A 140 -24.40 8.04 21.62
CA CYS A 140 -25.56 7.57 22.38
C CYS A 140 -26.32 8.77 22.96
N ASN A 141 -27.62 8.85 22.72
CA ASN A 141 -28.46 9.95 23.23
C ASN A 141 -28.60 9.92 24.77
N GLY A 142 -28.31 8.78 25.42
CA GLY A 142 -28.35 8.64 26.87
C GLY A 142 -27.08 9.11 27.59
N CYS A 143 -25.89 8.78 27.08
CA CYS A 143 -24.62 9.10 27.74
C CYS A 143 -23.65 9.98 26.92
N ASN A 144 -24.04 10.35 25.69
CA ASN A 144 -23.24 11.13 24.73
C ASN A 144 -21.88 10.53 24.33
N ARG A 145 -21.63 9.25 24.65
CA ARG A 145 -20.41 8.52 24.25
C ARG A 145 -20.63 7.81 22.91
N ALA A 146 -19.54 7.61 22.17
CA ALA A 146 -19.51 6.84 20.93
C ALA A 146 -20.09 5.43 21.13
N ILE A 147 -20.91 5.00 20.17
CA ILE A 147 -21.44 3.64 20.10
C ILE A 147 -20.51 2.82 19.20
N MET A 148 -19.73 1.93 19.81
CA MET A 148 -18.75 1.12 19.09
C MET A 148 -19.36 -0.15 18.48
N GLU A 149 -20.26 -0.80 19.20
CA GLU A 149 -20.92 -2.06 18.78
C GLU A 149 -22.31 -2.10 19.41
N ASN A 150 -23.24 -2.81 18.76
CA ASN A 150 -24.61 -3.08 19.21
C ASN A 150 -25.39 -1.83 19.68
N TYR A 151 -26.44 -1.44 18.96
CA TYR A 151 -27.23 -0.25 19.31
C TYR A 151 -28.73 -0.43 19.13
N ILE A 152 -29.47 0.33 19.92
CA ILE A 152 -30.92 0.45 19.79
C ILE A 152 -31.20 1.73 19.00
N SER A 153 -31.94 1.59 17.90
CA SER A 153 -32.49 2.72 17.14
C SER A 153 -33.91 2.99 17.59
N ALA A 154 -34.12 4.09 18.29
CA ALA A 154 -35.43 4.48 18.81
C ALA A 154 -35.47 5.99 19.03
N LEU A 155 -36.66 6.58 18.95
CA LEU A 155 -36.86 8.02 19.19
C LEU A 155 -36.03 8.91 18.25
N ASN A 156 -35.87 8.46 16.99
CA ASN A 156 -35.04 9.13 15.99
C ASN A 156 -33.59 9.38 16.45
N SER A 157 -33.07 8.47 17.29
CA SER A 157 -31.75 8.56 17.92
C SER A 157 -31.18 7.15 18.13
N GLN A 158 -29.89 7.08 18.46
CA GLN A 158 -29.19 5.84 18.74
C GLN A 158 -28.78 5.78 20.22
N TRP A 159 -28.84 4.58 20.78
CA TRP A 159 -28.63 4.34 22.20
C TRP A 159 -27.77 3.09 22.38
N HIS A 160 -26.90 3.10 23.40
CA HIS A 160 -26.36 1.85 23.92
C HIS A 160 -27.52 1.03 24.52
N PRO A 161 -27.48 -0.31 24.44
CA PRO A 161 -28.45 -1.18 25.09
C PRO A 161 -28.64 -0.84 26.58
N ASP A 162 -27.54 -0.59 27.28
CA ASP A 162 -27.54 -0.22 28.71
C ASP A 162 -28.02 1.21 28.98
N CYS A 163 -28.02 2.09 27.96
CA CYS A 163 -28.50 3.47 28.08
C CYS A 163 -29.98 3.63 27.70
N PHE A 164 -30.59 2.60 27.10
CA PHE A 164 -32.01 2.62 26.75
C PHE A 164 -32.85 2.18 27.95
N VAL A 165 -32.91 3.06 28.95
CA VAL A 165 -33.60 2.84 30.23
C VAL A 165 -34.77 3.78 30.42
N CYS A 166 -35.78 3.34 31.17
CA CYS A 166 -36.96 4.12 31.45
C CYS A 166 -36.58 5.41 32.17
N ARG A 167 -37.10 6.55 31.70
CA ARG A 167 -36.85 7.87 32.30
C ARG A 167 -37.16 7.91 33.79
N ASP A 168 -38.23 7.25 34.21
CA ASP A 168 -38.81 7.44 35.55
C ASP A 168 -38.34 6.38 36.56
N CYS A 169 -38.01 5.15 36.11
CA CYS A 169 -37.53 4.09 37.00
C CYS A 169 -36.11 3.58 36.72
N SER A 170 -35.46 4.07 35.67
CA SER A 170 -34.09 3.69 35.26
C SER A 170 -33.89 2.21 34.94
N LYS A 171 -34.96 1.41 34.85
CA LYS A 171 -34.88 0.01 34.42
C LYS A 171 -34.71 -0.09 32.90
N PRO A 172 -33.93 -1.07 32.40
CA PRO A 172 -33.81 -1.32 30.97
C PRO A 172 -35.17 -1.48 30.31
N VAL A 173 -35.38 -0.81 29.17
CA VAL A 173 -36.60 -0.97 28.37
C VAL A 173 -36.35 -2.09 27.37
N THR A 174 -36.68 -3.31 27.78
CA THR A 174 -36.44 -4.55 27.01
C THR A 174 -37.71 -5.11 26.35
N GLY A 175 -38.88 -4.53 26.63
CA GLY A 175 -40.17 -4.95 26.07
C GLY A 175 -40.42 -4.48 24.64
N LYS A 176 -41.41 -5.09 23.95
CA LYS A 176 -41.83 -4.71 22.59
C LYS A 176 -42.48 -3.33 22.51
N SER A 177 -42.90 -2.77 23.64
CA SER A 177 -43.69 -1.54 23.73
C SER A 177 -43.07 -0.59 24.74
N PHE A 178 -42.93 0.67 24.35
CA PHE A 178 -42.51 1.78 25.21
C PHE A 178 -43.17 3.06 24.74
N TYR A 179 -43.21 4.07 25.61
CA TYR A 179 -43.77 5.37 25.29
C TYR A 179 -42.67 6.42 25.18
N ALA A 180 -42.81 7.35 24.23
CA ALA A 180 -41.89 8.45 24.05
C ALA A 180 -42.35 9.66 24.86
N MET A 181 -41.59 10.07 25.88
CA MET A 181 -41.85 11.29 26.63
C MET A 181 -40.59 12.15 26.69
N GLU A 182 -40.67 13.38 26.18
CA GLU A 182 -39.54 14.33 26.10
C GLU A 182 -38.28 13.74 25.44
N GLY A 183 -38.47 12.92 24.41
CA GLY A 183 -37.36 12.27 23.70
C GLY A 183 -36.66 11.16 24.49
N LYS A 184 -37.25 10.69 25.60
CA LYS A 184 -36.77 9.56 26.41
C LYS A 184 -37.81 8.44 26.45
N PRO A 185 -37.38 7.17 26.55
CA PRO A 185 -38.30 6.05 26.65
C PRO A 185 -38.88 5.95 28.07
N VAL A 186 -40.17 5.63 28.17
CA VAL A 186 -40.86 5.35 29.44
C VAL A 186 -41.53 3.99 29.33
N CYS A 187 -41.31 3.12 30.33
CA CYS A 187 -41.91 1.78 30.33
C CYS A 187 -43.42 1.83 30.63
N PRO A 188 -44.19 0.84 30.19
CA PRO A 188 -45.64 0.81 30.41
C PRO A 188 -46.05 0.97 31.87
N GLY A 189 -45.36 0.29 32.79
CA GLY A 189 -45.61 0.39 34.23
C GLY A 189 -45.39 1.78 34.83
N CYS A 190 -44.56 2.64 34.23
CA CYS A 190 -44.38 4.03 34.69
C CYS A 190 -45.42 4.98 34.08
N VAL A 191 -45.98 4.66 32.91
CA VAL A 191 -47.05 5.44 32.27
C VAL A 191 -48.42 5.15 32.91
N GLY A 192 -48.52 4.11 33.74
CA GLY A 192 -49.82 3.65 34.27
C GLY A 192 -50.65 2.91 33.23
N ALA A 193 -50.00 2.39 32.19
CA ALA A 193 -50.58 1.38 31.33
C ALA A 193 -50.28 0.02 31.98
N ASP A 194 -51.27 -0.57 32.65
CA ASP A 194 -51.19 -1.96 33.11
C ASP A 194 -50.83 -2.84 31.91
N GLU A 195 -49.78 -3.65 32.05
CA GLU A 195 -49.48 -4.74 31.11
C GLU A 195 -50.50 -5.86 31.40
N ASP A 196 -51.76 -5.64 31.02
CA ASP A 196 -52.78 -6.68 31.01
C ASP A 196 -52.60 -7.55 29.75
N GLU A 197 -52.19 -8.80 30.00
CA GLU A 197 -52.13 -10.03 29.15
C GLU A 197 -51.04 -10.18 28.06
#